data_AF-A0A545V4P3-F1
#
_entry.id   AF-A0A545V4P3-F1
#
_cell.length_a   1.000
_cell.length_b   1.000
_cell.length_c   1.000
_cell.angle_alpha   90.00
_cell.angle_beta   90.00
_cell.angle_gamma   90.00
#
_symmetry.space_group_name_H-M   'P 1'
#
loop_
_entity.id
_entity.type
_entity.pdbx_description
1 polymer ?
#
loop_
_entity_poly.entity_id
_entity_poly.type
_entity_poly.pdbx_seq_one_letter_code
_entity_poly.pdbx_strand_id
1 'polypeptide(L)'
;MDCMVNSGTYNPPMLPMSEMIKLKIPRPVGVVEFAFGPDPSSSAPRSDESYANHTTGILDITQGFEILVAGFGIWTHLMAFIFQDGRRAPGMCAPSNCPWVPGSPWFASRDQLETWRANQHRKLYYPNNSVAVHMTLGYGETFSYLNLLYYVSTLMLHREYFPFLPTLESTPQGPVDHPMLEATAPEGWWDESARALFGAAENIAKILHESSECGVHLMTPFAGFCAFSAGYLNLYVYYFPRMNLGRSPQAKTCMDMCLDYLNQFRKIWTIADGW
;
A
#
# COMPACT_ATOMS: atom_id res chain seq x y z
N MET A 1 17.20 14.52 -8.26
CA MET A 1 18.35 13.58 -8.21
C MET A 1 17.68 12.23 -8.11
N ASP A 2 17.28 11.72 -9.27
CA ASP A 2 16.18 10.77 -9.39
C ASP A 2 16.77 9.39 -9.54
N CYS A 3 17.02 8.74 -8.41
CA CYS A 3 17.31 7.31 -8.42
C CYS A 3 15.97 6.56 -8.53
N MET A 4 15.33 6.66 -9.70
CA MET A 4 14.14 5.87 -9.99
C MET A 4 14.54 4.40 -10.14
N VAL A 5 13.94 3.60 -9.27
CA VAL A 5 13.96 2.15 -9.20
C VAL A 5 13.54 1.58 -10.55
N ASN A 6 14.49 1.36 -11.46
CA ASN A 6 14.27 0.61 -12.69
C ASN A 6 15.25 -0.57 -12.71
N SER A 7 14.74 -1.79 -12.79
CA SER A 7 15.50 -3.04 -12.68
C SER A 7 16.37 -3.36 -13.90
N GLY A 8 16.67 -2.39 -14.76
CA GLY A 8 17.51 -2.54 -15.94
C GLY A 8 16.95 -3.44 -17.06
N THR A 9 15.78 -4.05 -16.86
CA THR A 9 15.08 -4.88 -17.83
C THR A 9 13.94 -4.11 -18.47
N TYR A 10 13.86 -4.14 -19.81
CA TYR A 10 12.72 -3.59 -20.55
C TYR A 10 11.46 -4.35 -20.16
N ASN A 11 10.60 -3.72 -19.35
CA ASN A 11 9.26 -4.20 -19.08
C ASN A 11 8.33 -3.55 -20.11
N PRO A 12 7.57 -4.31 -20.92
CA PRO A 12 6.56 -3.71 -21.78
C PRO A 12 5.60 -2.90 -20.89
N PRO A 13 5.22 -1.67 -21.28
CA PRO A 13 4.36 -0.84 -20.47
C PRO A 13 3.03 -1.58 -20.26
N MET A 14 2.68 -1.80 -18.99
CA MET A 14 1.39 -2.35 -18.62
C MET A 14 0.29 -1.43 -19.18
N LEU A 15 -0.68 -2.00 -19.91
CA LEU A 15 -1.78 -1.21 -20.46
C LEU A 15 -2.54 -0.54 -19.30
N PRO A 16 -2.75 0.79 -19.32
CA PRO A 16 -3.57 1.45 -18.32
C PRO A 16 -4.97 0.85 -18.27
N MET A 17 -5.59 0.81 -17.09
CA MET A 17 -6.95 0.28 -16.93
C MET A 17 -7.96 0.95 -17.88
N SER A 18 -7.81 2.25 -18.14
CA SER A 18 -8.63 2.98 -19.10
C SER A 18 -8.50 2.45 -20.54
N GLU A 19 -7.31 2.05 -20.97
CA GLU A 19 -7.08 1.43 -22.28
C GLU A 19 -7.59 -0.02 -22.30
N MET A 20 -7.40 -0.78 -21.23
CA MET A 20 -7.96 -2.13 -21.10
C MET A 20 -9.49 -2.13 -21.23
N ILE A 21 -10.16 -1.14 -20.63
CA ILE A 21 -11.61 -0.95 -20.74
C ILE A 21 -12.01 -0.64 -22.18
N LYS A 22 -11.31 0.27 -22.87
CA LYS A 22 -11.56 0.59 -24.28
C LYS A 22 -11.40 -0.64 -25.19
N LEU A 23 -10.38 -1.46 -24.92
CA LEU A 23 -10.09 -2.68 -25.64
C LEU A 23 -11.00 -3.86 -25.24
N LYS A 24 -11.94 -3.65 -24.32
CA LYS A 24 -12.85 -4.69 -23.79
C LYS A 24 -12.09 -5.91 -23.25
N ILE A 25 -10.91 -5.71 -22.67
CA ILE A 25 -10.14 -6.78 -22.04
C ILE A 25 -10.86 -7.18 -20.74
N PRO A 26 -11.28 -8.44 -20.59
CA PRO A 26 -11.99 -8.87 -19.39
C PRO A 26 -11.07 -8.82 -18.16
N ARG A 27 -11.66 -8.60 -16.99
CA ARG A 27 -10.93 -8.70 -15.71
C ARG A 27 -10.43 -10.13 -15.48
N PRO A 28 -9.37 -10.31 -14.67
CA PRO A 28 -8.94 -11.63 -14.23
C PRO A 28 -10.12 -12.38 -13.62
N VAL A 29 -10.32 -13.61 -14.08
CA VAL A 29 -11.32 -14.51 -13.52
C VAL A 29 -10.84 -15.05 -12.17
N GLY A 30 -11.76 -15.42 -11.28
CA GLY A 30 -11.41 -16.05 -10.00
C GLY A 30 -10.68 -17.38 -10.21
N VAL A 31 -9.94 -17.86 -9.21
CA VAL A 31 -9.14 -19.12 -9.32
C VAL A 31 -10.01 -20.31 -9.72
N VAL A 32 -11.23 -20.38 -9.21
CA VAL A 32 -12.19 -21.44 -9.54
C VAL A 32 -12.65 -21.34 -11.00
N GLU A 33 -13.03 -20.15 -11.46
CA GLU A 33 -13.45 -19.90 -12.84
C GLU A 33 -12.30 -20.13 -13.83
N PHE A 34 -11.06 -19.78 -13.46
CA PHE A 34 -9.87 -20.10 -14.26
C PHE A 34 -9.66 -21.61 -14.40
N ALA A 35 -9.79 -22.35 -13.30
CA ALA A 35 -9.53 -23.79 -13.26
C ALA A 35 -10.61 -24.61 -13.96
N PHE A 36 -11.88 -24.21 -13.84
CA PHE A 36 -13.03 -25.01 -14.25
C PHE A 36 -13.88 -24.39 -15.37
N GLY A 37 -13.58 -23.15 -15.77
CA GLY A 37 -14.37 -22.37 -16.71
C GLY A 37 -15.54 -21.62 -16.05
N PRO A 38 -16.19 -20.71 -16.79
CA PRO A 38 -17.34 -19.97 -16.30
C PRO A 38 -18.51 -20.91 -16.03
N ASP A 39 -19.20 -20.69 -14.91
CA ASP A 39 -20.41 -21.44 -14.59
C ASP A 39 -21.51 -21.06 -15.60
N PRO A 40 -22.08 -22.03 -16.36
CA PRO A 40 -23.12 -21.72 -17.35
C PRO A 40 -24.34 -21.03 -16.74
N SER A 41 -24.57 -21.18 -15.42
CA SER A 41 -25.66 -20.53 -14.69
C SER A 41 -25.39 -19.08 -14.27
N SER A 42 -24.14 -18.60 -14.30
CA SER A 42 -23.79 -17.21 -13.94
C SER A 42 -23.75 -16.26 -15.14
N SER A 43 -24.28 -16.69 -16.28
CA SER A 43 -24.35 -15.93 -17.54
C SER A 43 -25.41 -14.82 -17.49
N ALA A 44 -25.30 -13.89 -16.55
CA ALA A 44 -25.85 -12.56 -16.80
C ALA A 44 -25.10 -11.97 -18.01
N PRO A 45 -25.80 -11.41 -19.00
CA PRO A 45 -25.15 -10.84 -20.17
C PRO A 45 -24.17 -9.76 -19.69
N ARG A 46 -22.88 -9.92 -20.02
CA ARG A 46 -21.87 -8.86 -19.88
C ARG A 46 -22.23 -7.76 -20.89
N SER A 47 -23.26 -6.97 -20.59
CA SER A 47 -23.63 -5.80 -21.37
C SER A 47 -22.53 -4.74 -21.24
N ASP A 48 -22.34 -3.98 -22.32
CA ASP A 48 -21.31 -2.93 -22.44
C ASP A 48 -21.43 -1.81 -21.38
N GLU A 49 -22.47 -1.81 -20.54
CA GLU A 49 -22.68 -0.86 -19.43
C GLU A 49 -22.27 -1.42 -18.04
N SER A 50 -21.82 -2.68 -17.96
CA SER A 50 -21.58 -3.41 -16.70
C SER A 50 -20.16 -3.22 -16.11
N TYR A 51 -19.29 -2.43 -16.74
CA TYR A 51 -17.90 -2.23 -16.30
C TYR A 51 -17.74 -1.43 -14.99
N ALA A 52 -18.81 -0.80 -14.50
CA ALA A 52 -18.76 0.07 -13.32
C ALA A 52 -19.39 -0.51 -12.04
N ASN A 53 -20.40 -1.40 -12.09
CA ASN A 53 -21.32 -1.56 -10.94
C ASN A 53 -21.84 -2.97 -10.61
N HIS A 54 -21.16 -4.05 -10.99
CA HIS A 54 -21.51 -5.40 -10.50
C HIS A 54 -20.34 -6.12 -9.83
N THR A 55 -20.04 -5.73 -8.59
CA THR A 55 -19.52 -6.65 -7.57
C THR A 55 -20.71 -7.05 -6.69
N THR A 56 -21.44 -8.10 -7.07
CA THR A 56 -22.63 -8.57 -6.33
C THR A 56 -22.29 -9.39 -5.08
N GLY A 57 -21.08 -9.24 -4.53
CA GLY A 57 -20.65 -9.89 -3.30
C GLY A 57 -19.33 -9.33 -2.77
N ILE A 58 -19.12 -9.52 -1.46
CA ILE A 58 -17.85 -9.25 -0.79
C ILE A 58 -16.78 -10.18 -1.38
N LEU A 59 -15.65 -9.62 -1.83
CA LEU A 59 -14.59 -10.41 -2.48
C LEU A 59 -13.80 -11.23 -1.46
N ASP A 60 -13.55 -12.51 -1.74
CA ASP A 60 -12.78 -13.42 -0.90
C ASP A 60 -11.43 -13.80 -1.52
N ILE A 61 -10.69 -14.68 -0.83
CA ILE A 61 -9.33 -15.07 -1.23
C ILE A 61 -9.28 -15.75 -2.62
N THR A 62 -10.36 -16.36 -3.07
CA THR A 62 -10.43 -17.04 -4.38
C THR A 62 -10.45 -16.04 -5.54
N GLN A 63 -10.84 -14.78 -5.28
CA GLN A 63 -10.73 -13.66 -6.22
C GLN A 63 -9.46 -12.82 -5.98
N GLY A 64 -8.44 -13.37 -5.30
CA GLY A 64 -7.25 -12.63 -4.90
C GLY A 64 -6.53 -11.89 -6.03
N PHE A 65 -6.48 -12.46 -7.25
CA PHE A 65 -5.91 -11.76 -8.41
C PHE A 65 -6.71 -10.54 -8.86
N GLU A 66 -8.05 -10.62 -8.84
CA GLU A 66 -8.90 -9.47 -9.14
C GLU A 66 -8.67 -8.36 -8.11
N ILE A 67 -8.63 -8.74 -6.82
CA ILE A 67 -8.38 -7.80 -5.72
C ILE A 67 -7.02 -7.13 -5.89
N LEU A 68 -5.97 -7.89 -6.20
CA LEU A 68 -4.61 -7.38 -6.39
C LEU A 68 -4.51 -6.45 -7.59
N VAL A 69 -5.08 -6.81 -8.75
CA VAL A 69 -5.04 -5.96 -9.95
C VAL A 69 -5.74 -4.63 -9.71
N ALA A 70 -6.91 -4.64 -9.06
CA ALA A 70 -7.61 -3.42 -8.67
C ALA A 70 -6.78 -2.57 -7.69
N GLY A 71 -6.15 -3.21 -6.70
CA GLY A 71 -5.29 -2.53 -5.73
C GLY A 71 -4.04 -1.91 -6.37
N PHE A 72 -3.39 -2.60 -7.32
CA PHE A 72 -2.23 -2.07 -8.02
C PHE A 72 -2.60 -0.90 -8.94
N GLY A 73 -3.83 -0.87 -9.44
CA GLY A 73 -4.40 0.31 -10.08
C GLY A 73 -4.37 1.52 -9.15
N ILE A 74 -4.85 1.37 -7.91
CA ILE A 74 -4.85 2.46 -6.90
C ILE A 74 -3.42 2.86 -6.54
N TRP A 75 -2.55 1.89 -6.28
CA TRP A 75 -1.13 2.11 -6.01
C TRP A 75 -0.44 2.93 -7.11
N THR A 76 -0.73 2.64 -8.37
CA THR A 76 -0.14 3.37 -9.50
C THR A 76 -0.57 4.83 -9.51
N HIS A 77 -1.86 5.12 -9.27
CA HIS A 77 -2.35 6.51 -9.20
C HIS A 77 -1.74 7.28 -8.02
N LEU A 78 -1.63 6.61 -6.87
CA LEU A 78 -1.02 7.16 -5.66
C LEU A 78 0.47 7.48 -5.90
N MET A 79 1.22 6.54 -6.46
CA MET A 79 2.63 6.74 -6.80
C MET A 79 2.81 7.84 -7.84
N ALA A 80 1.92 7.93 -8.83
CA ALA A 80 1.96 9.02 -9.80
C ALA A 80 1.77 10.38 -9.12
N PHE A 81 0.87 10.50 -8.16
CA PHE A 81 0.73 11.72 -7.35
C PHE A 81 2.03 12.06 -6.60
N ILE A 82 2.62 11.10 -5.90
CA ILE A 82 3.85 11.32 -5.12
C ILE A 82 5.04 11.69 -6.03
N PHE A 83 5.19 11.02 -7.17
CA PHE A 83 6.28 11.31 -8.11
C PHE A 83 6.08 12.59 -8.93
N GLN A 84 4.84 13.09 -9.05
CA GLN A 84 4.54 14.40 -9.63
C GLN A 84 4.61 15.49 -8.56
N ASP A 85 5.72 15.51 -7.80
CA ASP A 85 6.02 16.42 -6.70
C ASP A 85 5.03 16.39 -5.51
N GLY A 86 4.04 15.50 -5.48
CA GLY A 86 3.18 15.26 -4.32
C GLY A 86 2.62 16.56 -3.72
N ARG A 87 2.87 16.79 -2.43
CA ARG A 87 2.41 18.03 -1.76
C ARG A 87 3.14 19.28 -2.24
N ARG A 88 4.31 19.12 -2.85
CA ARG A 88 5.19 20.21 -3.31
C ARG A 88 4.75 20.73 -4.69
N ALA A 89 3.86 20.03 -5.38
CA ALA A 89 3.29 20.49 -6.64
C ALA A 89 2.52 21.82 -6.47
N PRO A 90 2.48 22.69 -7.50
CA PRO A 90 1.82 23.99 -7.42
C PRO A 90 0.36 23.90 -6.97
N GLY A 91 -0.01 24.66 -5.93
CA GLY A 91 -1.38 24.72 -5.40
C GLY A 91 -1.79 23.57 -4.49
N MET A 92 -0.93 22.55 -4.26
CA MET A 92 -1.27 21.43 -3.38
C MET A 92 -1.29 21.77 -1.90
N CYS A 93 -0.59 22.83 -1.50
CA CYS A 93 -0.63 23.35 -0.12
C CYS A 93 -1.79 24.31 0.13
N ALA A 94 -2.56 24.69 -0.89
CA ALA A 94 -3.71 25.58 -0.75
C ALA A 94 -4.81 24.93 0.11
N PRO A 95 -5.67 25.72 0.79
CA PRO A 95 -6.68 25.18 1.69
C PRO A 95 -7.60 24.13 1.04
N SER A 96 -7.95 24.29 -0.24
CA SER A 96 -8.82 23.35 -0.96
C SER A 96 -8.17 22.00 -1.27
N ASN A 97 -6.84 21.93 -1.29
CA ASN A 97 -6.08 20.74 -1.65
C ASN A 97 -5.39 20.08 -0.44
N CYS A 98 -5.57 20.63 0.76
CA CYS A 98 -5.09 20.01 1.99
C CYS A 98 -5.68 18.60 2.17
N PRO A 99 -4.93 17.65 2.76
CA PRO A 99 -5.26 16.23 2.71
C PRO A 99 -6.56 15.85 3.45
N TRP A 100 -7.00 16.67 4.41
CA TRP A 100 -8.28 16.49 5.11
C TRP A 100 -9.49 17.03 4.35
N VAL A 101 -9.30 17.73 3.23
CA VAL A 101 -10.40 18.31 2.46
C VAL A 101 -10.98 17.26 1.49
N PRO A 102 -12.29 16.98 1.56
CA PRO A 102 -12.95 16.10 0.61
C PRO A 102 -12.74 16.58 -0.83
N GLY A 103 -12.33 15.67 -1.71
CA GLY A 103 -12.04 15.97 -3.11
C GLY A 103 -10.60 16.42 -3.39
N SER A 104 -9.77 16.66 -2.37
CA SER A 104 -8.32 16.81 -2.59
C SER A 104 -7.74 15.53 -3.20
N PRO A 105 -6.66 15.62 -4.01
CA PRO A 105 -6.03 14.43 -4.60
C PRO A 105 -5.66 13.36 -3.57
N TRP A 106 -5.11 13.78 -2.42
CA TRP A 106 -4.79 12.88 -1.32
C TRP A 106 -6.04 12.20 -0.75
N PHE A 107 -7.10 12.98 -0.47
CA PHE A 107 -8.34 12.44 0.09
C PHE A 107 -8.95 11.42 -0.87
N ALA A 108 -9.01 11.73 -2.17
CA ALA A 108 -9.54 10.84 -3.18
C ALA A 108 -8.76 9.52 -3.26
N SER A 109 -7.43 9.57 -3.24
CA SER A 109 -6.61 8.34 -3.22
C SER A 109 -6.82 7.52 -1.96
N ARG A 110 -6.91 8.17 -0.79
CA ARG A 110 -7.19 7.50 0.48
C ARG A 110 -8.59 6.88 0.50
N ASP A 111 -9.60 7.59 0.01
CA ASP A 111 -10.98 7.10 -0.07
C ASP A 111 -11.12 5.90 -1.02
N GLN A 112 -10.45 5.93 -2.17
CA GLN A 112 -10.37 4.79 -3.09
C GLN A 112 -9.72 3.56 -2.44
N LEU A 113 -8.62 3.75 -1.70
CA LEU A 113 -7.92 2.68 -0.99
C LEU A 113 -8.81 2.05 0.09
N GLU A 114 -9.47 2.87 0.91
CA GLU A 114 -10.35 2.40 1.98
C GLU A 114 -11.61 1.71 1.42
N THR A 115 -12.18 2.23 0.33
CA THR A 115 -13.29 1.57 -0.38
C THR A 115 -12.87 0.22 -0.96
N TRP A 116 -11.69 0.14 -1.59
CA TRP A 116 -11.13 -1.11 -2.07
C TRP A 116 -10.91 -2.12 -0.95
N ARG A 117 -10.42 -1.66 0.21
CA ARG A 117 -10.25 -2.51 1.39
C ARG A 117 -11.60 -3.01 1.91
N ALA A 118 -12.59 -2.13 2.05
CA ALA A 118 -13.92 -2.43 2.58
C ALA A 118 -14.72 -3.44 1.72
N ASN A 119 -14.45 -3.51 0.41
CA ASN A 119 -15.09 -4.45 -0.51
C ASN A 119 -14.56 -5.90 -0.40
N GLN A 120 -13.62 -6.16 0.52
CA GLN A 120 -13.03 -7.46 0.76
C GLN A 120 -13.62 -8.15 2.00
N HIS A 121 -13.57 -9.48 2.02
CA HIS A 121 -14.03 -10.25 3.16
C HIS A 121 -13.10 -10.04 4.36
N ARG A 122 -13.67 -9.89 5.57
CA ARG A 122 -12.90 -9.63 6.81
C ARG A 122 -11.78 -10.63 7.11
N LYS A 123 -11.84 -11.83 6.52
CA LYS A 123 -10.81 -12.88 6.62
C LYS A 123 -9.50 -12.46 5.93
N LEU A 124 -9.57 -11.53 4.98
CA LEU A 124 -8.42 -11.01 4.25
C LEU A 124 -7.67 -9.91 5.01
N TYR A 125 -8.15 -9.52 6.19
CA TYR A 125 -7.54 -8.43 6.95
C TYR A 125 -6.47 -8.97 7.89
N TYR A 126 -5.22 -8.57 7.64
CA TYR A 126 -4.18 -8.57 8.66
C TYR A 126 -4.38 -7.39 9.63
N PRO A 127 -3.94 -7.46 10.90
CA PRO A 127 -3.50 -8.65 11.65
C PRO A 127 -4.66 -9.48 12.22
N ASN A 128 -5.92 -9.16 11.89
CA ASN A 128 -7.09 -9.90 12.39
C ASN A 128 -7.04 -11.39 12.01
N ASN A 129 -6.37 -11.72 10.90
CA ASN A 129 -6.05 -13.06 10.47
C ASN A 129 -4.56 -13.12 10.15
N SER A 130 -3.95 -14.28 10.40
CA SER A 130 -2.53 -14.49 10.23
C SER A 130 -2.18 -14.97 8.83
N VAL A 131 -0.92 -14.76 8.43
CA VAL A 131 -0.35 -15.34 7.19
C VAL A 131 -0.37 -16.86 7.30
N ALA A 132 -0.07 -17.41 8.48
CA ALA A 132 -0.06 -18.85 8.73
C ALA A 132 -1.39 -19.54 8.35
N VAL A 133 -2.53 -18.93 8.69
CA VAL A 133 -3.87 -19.49 8.36
C VAL A 133 -4.10 -19.52 6.84
N HIS A 134 -3.68 -18.48 6.12
CA HIS A 134 -3.84 -18.47 4.67
C HIS A 134 -2.82 -19.37 3.97
N MET A 135 -1.67 -19.61 4.61
CA MET A 135 -0.67 -20.54 4.12
C MET A 135 -1.13 -21.99 4.12
N THR A 136 -1.79 -22.44 5.19
CA THR A 136 -2.33 -23.81 5.24
C THR A 136 -3.41 -24.05 4.17
N LEU A 137 -4.06 -22.98 3.71
CA LEU A 137 -5.05 -23.01 2.63
C LEU A 137 -4.45 -22.82 1.23
N GLY A 138 -3.12 -22.66 1.11
CA GLY A 138 -2.44 -22.45 -0.18
C GLY A 138 -2.53 -21.03 -0.74
N TYR A 139 -2.92 -20.04 0.08
CA TYR A 139 -3.13 -18.65 -0.32
C TYR A 139 -2.24 -17.62 0.41
N GLY A 140 -1.20 -18.07 1.12
CA GLY A 140 -0.40 -17.17 1.95
C GLY A 140 0.33 -16.08 1.16
N GLU A 141 0.83 -16.39 -0.05
CA GLU A 141 1.44 -15.39 -0.93
C GLU A 141 0.44 -14.29 -1.31
N THR A 142 -0.73 -14.67 -1.83
CA THR A 142 -1.81 -13.75 -2.21
C THR A 142 -2.27 -12.90 -1.03
N PHE A 143 -2.50 -13.52 0.13
CA PHE A 143 -2.88 -12.81 1.34
C PHE A 143 -1.82 -11.80 1.78
N SER A 144 -0.55 -12.18 1.70
CA SER A 144 0.57 -11.30 2.06
C SER A 144 0.66 -10.11 1.11
N TYR A 145 0.64 -10.32 -0.22
CA TYR A 145 0.69 -9.22 -1.18
C TYR A 145 -0.48 -8.25 -1.05
N LEU A 146 -1.70 -8.77 -0.84
CA LEU A 146 -2.88 -7.93 -0.66
C LEU A 146 -2.71 -6.99 0.54
N ASN A 147 -2.23 -7.52 1.66
CA ASN A 147 -2.03 -6.72 2.87
C ASN A 147 -0.80 -5.79 2.74
N LEU A 148 0.29 -6.24 2.13
CA LEU A 148 1.44 -5.38 1.83
C LEU A 148 1.02 -4.19 0.97
N LEU A 149 0.21 -4.43 -0.06
CA LEU A 149 -0.31 -3.39 -0.96
C LEU A 149 -1.18 -2.37 -0.23
N TYR A 150 -2.06 -2.81 0.65
CA TYR A 150 -2.84 -1.92 1.51
C TYR A 150 -1.92 -1.03 2.35
N TYR A 151 -1.04 -1.64 3.14
CA TYR A 151 -0.24 -0.92 4.10
C TYR A 151 0.82 -0.03 3.46
N VAL A 152 1.48 -0.47 2.38
CA VAL A 152 2.47 0.38 1.70
C VAL A 152 1.80 1.58 1.03
N SER A 153 0.57 1.43 0.53
CA SER A 153 -0.23 2.56 0.02
C SER A 153 -0.55 3.55 1.14
N THR A 154 -1.05 3.07 2.28
CA THR A 154 -1.29 3.92 3.47
C THR A 154 0.00 4.62 3.91
N LEU A 155 1.11 3.88 4.05
CA LEU A 155 2.40 4.42 4.47
C LEU A 155 2.83 5.57 3.56
N MET A 156 2.78 5.37 2.24
CA MET A 156 3.28 6.35 1.28
C MET A 156 2.40 7.61 1.21
N LEU A 157 1.08 7.46 1.29
CA LEU A 157 0.15 8.60 1.38
C LEU A 157 0.44 9.48 2.59
N HIS A 158 0.53 8.87 3.77
CA HIS A 158 0.70 9.63 5.01
C HIS A 158 2.10 10.22 5.12
N ARG A 159 3.12 9.49 4.68
CA ARG A 159 4.53 9.90 4.80
C ARG A 159 4.83 11.23 4.13
N GLU A 160 4.19 11.51 2.99
CA GLU A 160 4.37 12.73 2.21
C GLU A 160 4.17 14.02 3.04
N TYR A 161 3.33 13.95 4.07
CA TYR A 161 2.96 15.10 4.90
C TYR A 161 3.66 15.15 6.27
N PHE A 162 4.54 14.19 6.58
CA PHE A 162 5.30 14.20 7.83
C PHE A 162 6.70 14.81 7.66
N PRO A 163 7.23 15.50 8.69
CA PRO A 163 8.59 16.02 8.68
C PRO A 163 9.64 14.95 8.33
N PHE A 164 10.51 15.26 7.36
CA PHE A 164 11.63 14.38 7.02
C PHE A 164 12.63 14.23 8.19
N LEU A 165 12.92 15.34 8.89
CA LEU A 165 13.80 15.39 10.05
C LEU A 165 13.09 16.11 11.22
N PRO A 166 12.42 15.37 12.12
CA PRO A 166 11.85 15.94 13.33
C PRO A 166 12.95 16.19 14.38
N THR A 167 12.58 16.91 15.44
CA THR A 167 13.36 17.00 16.67
C THR A 167 12.90 15.96 17.69
N LEU A 168 13.68 15.71 18.74
CA LEU A 168 13.30 14.79 19.83
C LEU A 168 12.01 15.21 20.56
N GLU A 169 11.67 16.50 20.50
CA GLU A 169 10.47 17.05 21.12
C GLU A 169 9.26 17.07 20.18
N SER A 170 9.47 16.80 18.89
CA SER A 170 8.41 16.85 17.89
C SER A 170 7.34 15.80 18.17
N THR A 171 6.09 16.23 18.04
CA THR A 171 4.89 15.41 18.09
C THR A 171 4.29 15.30 16.69
N PRO A 172 3.26 14.45 16.45
CA PRO A 172 2.61 14.39 15.15
C PRO A 172 2.19 15.78 14.68
N GLN A 173 2.73 16.18 13.53
CA GLN A 173 2.47 17.48 12.93
C GLN A 173 2.72 17.39 11.43
N GLY A 174 2.22 18.39 10.72
CA GLY A 174 2.40 18.51 9.29
C GLY A 174 3.81 18.87 8.86
N PRO A 175 3.98 19.15 7.56
CA PRO A 175 5.27 19.54 7.03
C PRO A 175 5.78 20.79 7.74
N VAL A 176 7.02 20.72 8.20
CA VAL A 176 7.74 21.85 8.81
C VAL A 176 8.70 22.51 7.80
N ASP A 177 8.85 21.90 6.63
CA ASP A 177 9.64 22.37 5.51
C ASP A 177 8.76 22.89 4.36
N HIS A 178 9.24 23.90 3.64
CA HIS A 178 8.51 24.51 2.54
C HIS A 178 8.25 23.53 1.38
N PRO A 179 7.07 23.61 0.72
CA PRO A 179 5.94 24.48 1.04
C PRO A 179 5.15 24.00 2.26
N MET A 180 4.74 24.95 3.11
CA MET A 180 3.88 24.68 4.27
C MET A 180 2.42 24.65 3.85
N LEU A 181 1.60 23.86 4.55
CA LEU A 181 0.15 23.87 4.34
C LEU A 181 -0.44 25.22 4.73
N GLU A 182 -1.32 25.75 3.89
CA GLU A 182 -1.94 27.07 4.07
C GLU A 182 -3.20 27.02 4.95
N ALA A 183 -3.59 25.83 5.42
CA ALA A 183 -4.69 25.63 6.34
C ALA A 183 -4.26 24.78 7.55
N THR A 184 -4.84 25.10 8.71
CA THR A 184 -4.68 24.29 9.92
C THR A 184 -5.46 22.99 9.77
N ALA A 185 -4.83 21.88 10.15
CA ALA A 185 -5.50 20.59 10.20
C ALA A 185 -6.60 20.57 11.27
N PRO A 186 -7.68 19.80 11.07
CA PRO A 186 -8.65 19.51 12.12
C PRO A 186 -7.98 18.90 13.36
N GLU A 187 -8.59 19.11 14.53
CA GLU A 187 -8.11 18.51 15.77
C GLU A 187 -7.98 16.99 15.65
N GLY A 188 -6.87 16.43 16.16
CA GLY A 188 -6.58 15.00 16.12
C GLY A 188 -6.16 14.44 14.76
N TRP A 189 -6.18 15.24 13.68
CA TRP A 189 -5.86 14.73 12.35
C TRP A 189 -4.44 14.18 12.26
N TRP A 190 -3.45 14.91 12.78
CA TRP A 190 -2.05 14.48 12.77
C TRP A 190 -1.81 13.24 13.64
N ASP A 191 -2.48 13.15 14.79
CA ASP A 191 -2.37 12.00 15.69
C ASP A 191 -2.89 10.71 15.05
N GLU A 192 -4.01 10.81 14.34
CA GLU A 192 -4.60 9.70 13.59
C GLU A 192 -3.76 9.35 12.36
N SER A 193 -3.26 10.36 11.65
CA SER A 193 -2.35 10.21 10.51
C SER A 193 -1.05 9.50 10.90
N ALA A 194 -0.46 9.85 12.05
CA ALA A 194 0.70 9.16 12.61
C ALA A 194 0.37 7.71 12.97
N ARG A 195 -0.80 7.47 13.60
CA ARG A 195 -1.23 6.11 13.96
C ARG A 195 -1.33 5.21 12.73
N ALA A 196 -1.92 5.71 11.65
CA ALA A 196 -2.03 5.00 10.39
C ALA A 196 -0.66 4.75 9.74
N LEU A 197 0.19 5.78 9.67
CA LEU A 197 1.54 5.70 9.09
C LEU A 197 2.43 4.65 9.77
N PHE A 198 2.61 4.78 11.08
CA PHE A 198 3.52 3.90 11.83
C PHE A 198 2.90 2.52 12.07
N GLY A 199 1.57 2.43 12.18
CA GLY A 199 0.87 1.15 12.20
C GLY A 199 1.01 0.38 10.89
N ALA A 200 1.00 1.06 9.74
CA ALA A 200 1.25 0.44 8.45
C ALA A 200 2.70 -0.08 8.34
N ALA A 201 3.69 0.71 8.77
CA ALA A 201 5.09 0.29 8.80
C ALA A 201 5.31 -0.94 9.69
N GLU A 202 4.70 -0.99 10.87
CA GLU A 202 4.75 -2.15 11.76
C GLU A 202 4.13 -3.39 11.11
N ASN A 203 2.94 -3.26 10.51
CA ASN A 203 2.27 -4.41 9.88
C ASN A 203 3.04 -4.94 8.67
N ILE A 204 3.66 -4.09 7.85
CA ILE A 204 4.52 -4.54 6.74
C ILE A 204 5.67 -5.41 7.26
N ALA A 205 6.39 -4.94 8.28
CA ALA A 205 7.51 -5.68 8.86
C ALA A 205 7.05 -7.06 9.38
N LYS A 206 5.92 -7.09 10.10
CA LYS A 206 5.35 -8.32 10.66
C LYS A 206 4.85 -9.28 9.59
N ILE A 207 4.19 -8.79 8.54
CA ILE A 207 3.76 -9.63 7.41
C ILE A 207 4.97 -10.28 6.76
N LEU A 208 6.00 -9.51 6.39
CA LEU A 208 7.19 -10.06 5.73
C LEU A 208 7.90 -11.11 6.59
N HIS A 209 8.04 -10.83 7.88
CA HIS A 209 8.63 -11.76 8.83
C HIS A 209 7.79 -13.04 8.97
N GLU A 210 6.48 -12.91 9.22
CA GLU A 210 5.58 -14.05 9.38
C GLU A 210 5.45 -14.88 8.10
N SER A 211 5.42 -14.23 6.93
CA SER A 211 5.49 -14.88 5.62
C SER A 211 6.75 -15.74 5.52
N SER A 212 7.93 -15.19 5.85
CA SER A 212 9.19 -15.93 5.83
C SER A 212 9.18 -17.13 6.79
N GLU A 213 8.68 -16.96 8.02
CA GLU A 213 8.56 -18.05 9.01
C GLU A 213 7.62 -19.17 8.54
N CYS A 214 6.59 -18.82 7.75
CA CYS A 214 5.68 -19.78 7.15
C CYS A 214 6.19 -20.41 5.83
N GLY A 215 7.42 -20.10 5.40
CA GLY A 215 8.00 -20.59 4.15
C GLY A 215 7.53 -19.84 2.89
N VAL A 216 6.91 -18.66 3.04
CA VAL A 216 6.55 -17.75 1.94
C VAL A 216 7.66 -16.74 1.73
N HIS A 217 8.52 -17.03 0.76
CA HIS A 217 9.59 -16.11 0.39
C HIS A 217 9.13 -15.16 -0.71
N LEU A 218 8.53 -14.04 -0.28
CA LEU A 218 8.16 -12.95 -1.19
C LEU A 218 9.43 -12.24 -1.65
N MET A 219 9.97 -12.57 -2.83
CA MET A 219 11.25 -12.00 -3.30
C MET A 219 11.08 -11.10 -4.53
N THR A 220 9.97 -10.38 -4.63
CA THR A 220 9.75 -9.40 -5.72
C THR A 220 10.31 -8.03 -5.35
N PRO A 221 10.73 -7.19 -6.32
CA PRO A 221 11.12 -5.80 -6.07
C PRO A 221 10.07 -4.99 -5.31
N PHE A 222 8.78 -5.29 -5.52
CA PHE A 222 7.70 -4.68 -4.76
C PHE A 222 7.76 -5.02 -3.25
N ALA A 223 7.96 -6.29 -2.90
CA ALA A 223 8.11 -6.71 -1.50
C ALA A 223 9.39 -6.11 -0.87
N GLY A 224 10.49 -6.03 -1.63
CA GLY A 224 11.70 -5.31 -1.25
C GLY A 224 11.45 -3.83 -0.94
N PHE A 225 10.70 -3.14 -1.80
CA PHE A 225 10.32 -1.74 -1.59
C PHE A 225 9.45 -1.56 -0.34
N CYS A 226 8.53 -2.49 -0.08
CA CYS A 226 7.73 -2.50 1.15
C CYS A 226 8.64 -2.62 2.38
N ALA A 227 9.59 -3.56 2.37
CA ALA A 227 10.54 -3.78 3.46
C ALA A 227 11.40 -2.55 3.73
N PHE A 228 11.94 -1.93 2.68
CA PHE A 228 12.72 -0.70 2.76
C PHE A 228 11.92 0.46 3.37
N SER A 229 10.72 0.70 2.84
CA SER A 229 9.84 1.78 3.30
C SER A 229 9.43 1.60 4.76
N ALA A 230 9.07 0.38 5.15
CA ALA A 230 8.72 0.04 6.53
C ALA A 230 9.93 0.12 7.47
N GLY A 231 11.09 -0.40 7.05
CA GLY A 231 12.33 -0.36 7.83
C GLY A 231 12.74 1.08 8.14
N TYR A 232 12.72 1.96 7.14
CA TYR A 232 13.00 3.38 7.32
C TYR A 232 12.01 4.06 8.29
N LEU A 233 10.70 3.79 8.18
CA LEU A 233 9.70 4.41 9.06
C LEU A 233 9.79 3.88 10.51
N ASN A 234 10.14 2.60 10.69
CA ASN A 234 10.38 2.02 12.00
C ASN A 234 11.66 2.58 12.65
N LEU A 235 12.73 2.78 11.86
CA LEU A 235 13.93 3.50 12.28
C LEU A 235 13.60 4.93 12.73
N TYR A 236 12.80 5.64 11.93
CA TYR A 236 12.35 7.00 12.22
C TYR A 236 11.64 7.08 13.58
N VAL A 237 10.62 6.25 13.81
CA VAL A 237 9.83 6.33 15.05
C VAL A 237 10.56 5.76 16.26
N TYR A 238 11.55 4.88 16.05
CA TYR A 238 12.43 4.43 17.12
C TYR A 238 13.25 5.58 17.72
N TYR A 239 13.85 6.43 16.88
CA TYR A 239 14.60 7.60 17.33
C TYR A 239 13.72 8.78 17.76
N PHE A 240 12.52 8.89 17.18
CA PHE A 240 11.57 9.97 17.47
C PHE A 240 10.22 9.42 17.97
N PRO A 241 10.17 8.75 19.14
CA PRO A 241 8.97 8.04 19.59
C PRO A 241 7.77 8.95 19.82
N ARG A 242 8.02 10.24 20.12
CA ARG A 242 6.97 11.25 20.28
C ARG A 242 6.22 11.56 18.99
N MET A 243 6.81 11.30 17.81
CA MET A 243 6.13 11.43 16.50
C MET A 243 5.01 10.42 16.31
N ASN A 244 4.91 9.38 17.15
CA ASN A 244 3.73 8.53 17.24
C ASN A 244 3.17 8.46 18.67
N LEU A 245 3.40 9.49 19.48
CA LEU A 245 2.91 9.56 20.86
C LEU A 245 3.32 8.35 21.73
N GLY A 246 4.49 7.74 21.45
CA GLY A 246 4.97 6.55 22.15
C GLY A 246 4.24 5.24 21.81
N ARG A 247 3.41 5.22 20.76
CA ARG A 247 2.58 4.06 20.38
C ARG A 247 3.30 2.98 19.57
N SER A 248 4.63 3.07 19.40
CA SER A 248 5.44 2.12 18.62
C SER A 248 6.56 1.47 19.45
N PRO A 249 6.23 0.70 20.51
CA PRO A 249 7.23 0.08 21.38
C PRO A 249 8.08 -0.98 20.65
N GLN A 250 7.55 -1.58 19.58
CA GLN A 250 8.22 -2.62 18.79
C GLN A 250 8.99 -2.07 17.59
N ALA A 251 9.15 -0.75 17.47
CA ALA A 251 9.77 -0.12 16.30
C ALA A 251 11.16 -0.68 15.99
N LYS A 252 12.00 -0.86 17.02
CA LYS A 252 13.32 -1.46 16.85
C LYS A 252 13.24 -2.88 16.30
N THR A 253 12.41 -3.73 16.89
CA THR A 253 12.23 -5.13 16.44
C THR A 253 11.72 -5.18 14.99
N CYS A 254 10.76 -4.33 14.63
CA CYS A 254 10.21 -4.27 13.28
C CYS A 254 11.26 -3.77 12.27
N MET A 255 12.08 -2.79 12.65
CA MET A 255 13.22 -2.33 11.86
C MET A 255 14.23 -3.46 11.63
N ASP A 256 14.60 -4.19 12.68
CA ASP A 256 15.54 -5.31 12.60
C ASP A 256 14.98 -6.42 11.66
N MET A 257 13.68 -6.75 11.75
CA MET A 257 13.00 -7.67 10.82
C MET A 257 13.11 -7.23 9.36
N CYS A 258 12.89 -5.94 9.07
CA CYS A 258 13.03 -5.38 7.72
C CYS A 258 14.48 -5.46 7.22
N LEU A 259 15.46 -5.16 8.08
CA LEU A 259 16.89 -5.24 7.72
C LEU A 259 17.30 -6.68 7.42
N ASP A 260 16.87 -7.65 8.22
CA ASP A 260 17.14 -9.07 7.97
C ASP A 260 16.55 -9.53 6.64
N TYR A 261 15.31 -9.12 6.34
CA TYR A 261 14.69 -9.37 5.05
C TYR A 261 15.50 -8.74 3.89
N LEU A 262 15.90 -7.47 3.99
CA LEU A 262 16.66 -6.77 2.94
C LEU A 262 18.06 -7.41 2.73
N ASN A 263 18.69 -7.88 3.80
CA ASN A 263 19.96 -8.61 3.73
C ASN A 263 19.84 -9.95 2.99
N GLN A 264 18.68 -10.59 3.03
CA GLN A 264 18.40 -11.75 2.17
C GLN A 264 18.06 -11.32 0.75
N PHE A 265 17.26 -10.26 0.61
CA PHE A 265 16.80 -9.72 -0.68
C PHE A 265 17.96 -9.29 -1.60
N ARG A 266 19.01 -8.65 -1.05
CA ARG A 266 20.22 -8.27 -1.79
C ARG A 266 21.03 -9.41 -2.38
N LYS A 267 20.83 -10.65 -1.90
CA LYS A 267 21.48 -11.83 -2.48
C LYS A 267 20.86 -12.22 -3.82
N ILE A 268 19.63 -11.76 -4.09
CA ILE A 268 18.86 -12.06 -5.31
C ILE A 268 18.84 -10.84 -6.24
N TRP A 269 18.64 -9.64 -5.69
CA TRP A 269 18.47 -8.42 -6.48
C TRP A 269 19.54 -7.39 -6.17
N THR A 270 20.33 -7.03 -7.18
CA THR A 270 21.38 -6.00 -7.08
C THR A 270 20.84 -4.61 -6.74
N ILE A 271 19.58 -4.33 -7.06
CA ILE A 271 18.92 -3.05 -6.72
C ILE A 271 18.91 -2.79 -5.21
N ALA A 272 18.96 -3.84 -4.40
CA ALA A 272 18.93 -3.75 -2.96
C ALA A 272 20.31 -3.45 -2.34
N ASP A 273 21.39 -3.42 -3.10
CA ASP A 273 22.70 -2.99 -2.56
C ASP A 273 22.69 -1.51 -2.15
N GLY A 274 21.73 -0.72 -2.66
CA GLY A 274 21.51 0.67 -2.27
C GLY A 274 20.43 0.88 -1.20
N TRP A 275 19.85 -0.19 -0.65
CA TRP A 275 18.72 -0.16 0.28
C TRP A 275 19.11 -0.57 1.70
#